data_AF-A0A8T3MXL5-F1
#
_entry.id   AF-A0A8T3MXL5-F1
#
_cell.length_a   1.000
_cell.length_b   1.000
_cell.length_c   1.000
_cell.angle_alpha   90.00
_cell.angle_beta   90.00
_cell.angle_gamma   90.00
#
_symmetry.space_group_name_H-M   'P 1'
#
loop_
_entity.id
_entity.type
_entity.pdbx_description
1 polymer ?
#
loop_
_entity_poly.entity_id
_entity_poly.type
_entity_poly.pdbx_seq_one_letter_code
_entity_poly.pdbx_strand_id
1 'polypeptide(L)'
;MIAAGGRGPLVVASLPTFKSDEALRMPLEAAGAAVAPAGPSGGSSGGAEATRVILCDQLFHAAIGADCGGPAEDAWLANPVSALSGVTPVTLVERFEAAPGRWISVYRP
;
A
#
# COMPACT_ATOMS: atom_id res chain seq x y z
N MET A 1 -4.97 -4.56 -14.49
CA MET A 1 -6.22 -4.57 -13.70
C MET A 1 -5.84 -5.12 -12.35
N ILE A 2 -5.91 -4.31 -11.27
CA ILE A 2 -5.54 -4.79 -9.92
C ILE A 2 -6.62 -5.80 -9.50
N ALA A 3 -6.31 -7.09 -9.59
CA ALA A 3 -7.23 -8.14 -9.19
C ALA A 3 -7.18 -8.29 -7.65
N ALA A 4 -7.89 -7.39 -6.97
CA ALA A 4 -8.11 -7.44 -5.53
C ALA A 4 -9.07 -8.59 -5.15
N GLY A 5 -8.67 -9.84 -5.39
CA GLY A 5 -9.42 -11.04 -5.02
C GLY A 5 -9.42 -11.36 -3.51
N GLY A 6 -9.15 -10.38 -2.65
CA GLY A 6 -9.21 -10.54 -1.20
C GLY A 6 -10.63 -10.39 -0.68
N ARG A 7 -11.03 -11.20 0.30
CA ARG A 7 -12.36 -11.12 0.94
C ARG A 7 -12.51 -9.97 1.95
N GLY A 8 -11.44 -9.24 2.23
CA GLY A 8 -11.39 -8.13 3.19
C GLY A 8 -11.22 -6.75 2.53
N PRO A 9 -11.33 -5.66 3.30
CA PRO A 9 -11.17 -4.31 2.79
C PRO A 9 -9.73 -4.07 2.29
N LEU A 10 -9.59 -3.15 1.34
CA LEU A 10 -8.31 -2.68 0.83
C LEU A 10 -7.77 -1.59 1.76
N VAL A 11 -6.56 -1.79 2.28
CA VAL A 11 -5.81 -0.71 2.95
C VAL A 11 -4.79 -0.19 1.96
N VAL A 12 -4.95 1.07 1.56
CA VAL A 12 -4.04 1.74 0.63
C VAL A 12 -3.08 2.62 1.43
N ALA A 13 -1.81 2.62 1.05
CA ALA A 13 -0.80 3.52 1.57
C ALA A 13 0.05 4.06 0.43
N SER A 14 0.53 5.30 0.57
CA SER A 14 1.49 5.90 -0.35
C SER A 14 2.84 6.13 0.32
N LEU A 15 3.89 5.95 -0.46
CA LEU A 15 5.26 6.30 -0.14
C LEU A 15 5.71 7.43 -1.05
N PRO A 16 6.20 8.54 -0.47
CA PRO A 16 6.31 8.84 0.96
C PRO A 16 4.93 9.16 1.60
N THR A 17 4.82 9.10 2.93
CA THR A 17 3.55 9.23 3.65
C THR A 17 2.86 10.59 3.53
N PHE A 18 3.61 11.65 3.23
CA PHE A 18 3.01 12.97 2.97
C PHE A 18 2.25 13.02 1.63
N LYS A 19 2.50 12.06 0.74
CA LYS A 19 1.77 11.94 -0.51
C LYS A 19 0.43 11.30 -0.22
N SER A 20 -0.63 11.97 -0.66
CA SER A 20 -1.98 11.41 -0.61
C SER A 20 -2.09 10.15 -1.47
N ASP A 21 -2.81 9.16 -0.97
CA ASP A 21 -3.21 7.95 -1.67
C ASP A 21 -4.55 8.06 -2.41
N GLU A 22 -5.15 9.26 -2.45
CA GLU A 22 -6.41 9.54 -3.16
C GLU A 22 -6.34 9.19 -4.66
N ALA A 23 -5.16 9.34 -5.26
CA ALA A 23 -4.95 8.98 -6.66
C ALA A 23 -5.24 7.49 -6.95
N LEU A 24 -5.19 6.63 -5.93
CA LEU A 24 -5.56 5.22 -6.03
C LEU A 24 -6.87 4.91 -5.32
N ARG A 25 -7.17 5.56 -4.19
CA ARG A 25 -8.42 5.37 -3.44
C ARG A 25 -9.66 5.74 -4.27
N MET A 26 -9.71 6.95 -4.81
CA MET A 26 -10.86 7.45 -5.59
C MET A 26 -11.30 6.50 -6.71
N PRO A 27 -10.41 6.04 -7.62
CA PRO A 27 -10.83 5.12 -8.68
C PRO A 27 -11.21 3.72 -8.14
N LEU A 28 -10.63 3.26 -7.03
CA LEU A 28 -11.02 1.98 -6.40
C LEU A 28 -12.42 2.06 -5.80
N GLU A 29 -12.73 3.14 -5.09
CA GLU A 29 -14.07 3.39 -4.53
C GLU A 29 -15.11 3.58 -5.64
N ALA A 30 -14.78 4.31 -6.70
CA ALA A 30 -15.64 4.45 -7.88
C ALA A 30 -15.92 3.10 -8.57
N ALA A 31 -15.00 2.14 -8.47
CA ALA A 31 -15.18 0.77 -8.95
C ALA A 31 -15.92 -0.15 -7.95
N GLY A 32 -16.38 0.39 -6.82
CA GLY A 32 -17.13 -0.34 -5.79
C GLY A 32 -16.26 -1.13 -4.82
N ALA A 33 -14.95 -0.91 -4.79
CA ALA A 33 -14.08 -1.59 -3.84
C ALA A 33 -14.26 -1.01 -2.42
N ALA A 34 -14.26 -1.88 -1.42
CA ALA A 34 -14.26 -1.46 -0.01
C ALA A 34 -12.85 -1.02 0.40
N VAL A 35 -12.58 0.29 0.40
CA VAL A 35 -11.30 0.86 0.83
C VAL A 35 -11.41 1.31 2.29
N ALA A 36 -10.51 0.80 3.13
CA ALA A 36 -10.40 1.20 4.54
C ALA A 36 -9.54 2.47 4.66
N PRO A 37 -9.84 3.36 5.62
CA PRO A 37 -9.02 4.55 5.87
C PRO A 37 -7.64 4.13 6.40
N ALA A 38 -6.54 4.63 5.82
CA ALA A 38 -5.23 4.45 6.44
C ALA A 38 -5.24 5.19 7.80
N GLY A 39 -5.03 4.48 8.91
CA GLY A 39 -5.08 5.09 10.24
C GLY A 39 -4.01 6.19 10.40
N PRO A 40 -4.30 7.28 11.13
CA PRO A 40 -3.41 8.45 11.24
C PRO A 40 -2.07 8.19 11.94
N SER A 41 -1.79 6.98 12.39
CA SER A 41 -0.62 6.63 13.21
C SER A 41 -0.26 5.14 13.16
N GLY A 42 -0.28 4.54 11.97
CA GLY A 42 0.22 3.17 11.81
C GLY A 42 -0.78 2.05 12.12
N GLY A 43 -2.00 2.39 12.56
CA GLY A 43 -3.06 1.41 12.73
C GLY A 43 -3.64 0.95 11.39
N SER A 44 -3.44 -0.32 11.02
CA SER A 44 -4.19 -0.97 9.95
C SER A 44 -5.68 -0.99 10.34
N SER A 45 -6.50 -0.06 9.83
CA SER A 45 -7.96 -0.09 10.04
C SER A 45 -8.64 -1.29 9.37
N GLY A 46 -7.94 -1.98 8.47
CA GLY A 46 -8.45 -3.14 7.73
C GLY A 46 -8.36 -4.48 8.47
N GLY A 47 -7.75 -4.54 9.66
CA GLY A 47 -7.61 -5.78 10.43
C GLY A 47 -6.67 -6.83 9.80
N ALA A 48 -6.65 -8.03 10.39
CA ALA A 48 -5.77 -9.14 9.97
C ALA A 48 -6.05 -9.64 8.54
N GLU A 49 -7.29 -9.52 8.06
CA GLU A 49 -7.71 -10.06 6.75
C GLU A 49 -7.57 -9.05 5.58
N ALA A 50 -7.05 -7.84 5.84
CA ALA A 50 -6.97 -6.79 4.83
C ALA A 50 -5.95 -7.07 3.72
N THR A 51 -6.36 -6.81 2.49
CA THR A 51 -5.42 -6.70 1.36
C THR A 51 -4.77 -5.33 1.40
N ARG A 52 -3.44 -5.29 1.35
CA ARG A 52 -2.65 -4.07 1.48
C ARG A 52 -2.10 -3.66 0.13
N VAL A 53 -2.20 -2.38 -0.19
CA VAL A 53 -1.71 -1.83 -1.45
C VAL A 53 -0.78 -0.67 -1.14
N ILE A 54 0.47 -0.78 -1.57
CA ILE A 54 1.47 0.27 -1.42
C ILE A 54 1.73 0.90 -2.78
N LEU A 55 1.54 2.22 -2.86
CA LEU A 55 1.97 3.05 -3.98
C LEU A 55 3.32 3.69 -3.65
N CYS A 56 4.38 3.33 -4.36
CA CYS A 56 5.71 3.91 -4.18
C CYS A 56 6.09 4.78 -5.38
N ASP A 57 6.61 5.99 -5.12
CA ASP A 57 7.02 6.93 -6.16
C ASP A 57 8.52 7.24 -6.07
N GLN A 58 9.28 6.72 -7.03
CA GLN A 58 10.74 6.83 -7.13
C GLN A 58 11.21 8.28 -7.24
N LEU A 59 10.36 9.22 -7.68
CA LEU A 59 10.70 10.64 -7.69
C LEU A 59 11.02 11.18 -6.29
N PHE A 60 10.53 10.51 -5.25
CA PHE A 60 10.76 10.87 -3.85
C PHE A 60 11.76 9.95 -3.15
N HIS A 61 12.63 9.25 -3.91
CA HIS A 61 13.65 8.36 -3.35
C HIS A 61 14.41 8.99 -2.17
N ALA A 62 14.81 10.27 -2.27
CA ALA A 62 15.52 10.97 -1.20
C ALA A 62 14.72 11.08 0.12
N ALA A 63 13.39 11.18 0.05
CA ALA A 63 12.52 11.22 1.22
C ALA A 63 12.15 9.82 1.74
N ILE A 64 12.11 8.83 0.84
CA ILE A 64 11.79 7.43 1.15
C ILE A 64 13.00 6.71 1.77
N GLY A 65 14.20 6.99 1.26
CA GLY A 65 15.47 6.40 1.71
C GLY A 65 15.80 5.03 1.10
N ALA A 66 15.00 4.55 0.14
CA ALA A 66 15.19 3.28 -0.55
C ALA A 66 14.50 3.29 -1.93
N ASP A 67 14.90 2.37 -2.79
CA ASP A 67 14.30 2.18 -4.11
C ASP A 67 12.90 1.58 -4.03
N CYS A 68 11.97 2.13 -4.82
CA CYS A 68 10.67 1.54 -5.08
C CYS A 68 10.80 0.25 -5.91
N GLY A 69 9.77 -0.60 -5.86
CA GLY A 69 9.81 -1.90 -6.52
C GLY A 69 10.31 -3.03 -5.62
N GLY A 70 10.37 -2.79 -4.31
CA GLY A 70 10.71 -3.79 -3.30
C GLY A 70 11.31 -3.20 -2.06
N PRO A 71 12.54 -2.67 -2.13
CA PRO A 71 13.26 -2.23 -0.94
C PRO A 71 12.48 -1.24 -0.06
N ALA A 72 11.86 -0.22 -0.67
CA ALA A 72 11.06 0.78 0.03
C ALA A 72 9.78 0.17 0.63
N GLU A 73 9.05 -0.65 -0.12
CA GLU A 73 7.81 -1.25 0.31
C GLU A 73 8.03 -2.28 1.43
N ASP A 74 9.08 -3.08 1.33
CA ASP A 74 9.44 -4.08 2.32
C ASP A 74 9.92 -3.41 3.62
N ALA A 75 10.69 -2.33 3.51
CA ALA A 75 11.06 -1.49 4.67
C ALA A 75 9.83 -0.83 5.32
N TRP A 76 8.86 -0.39 4.51
CA TRP A 76 7.61 0.17 5.02
C TRP A 76 6.77 -0.87 5.75
N LEU A 77 6.63 -2.09 5.21
CA LEU A 77 5.93 -3.19 5.87
C LEU A 77 6.56 -3.59 7.20
N ALA A 78 7.90 -3.58 7.27
CA ALA A 78 8.64 -3.86 8.50
C ALA A 78 8.55 -2.71 9.53
N ASN A 79 8.16 -1.51 9.11
CA ASN A 79 8.11 -0.34 9.99
C ASN A 79 6.89 -0.41 10.94
N PRO A 80 7.08 -0.43 12.28
CA PRO A 80 6.00 -0.48 13.26
C PRO A 80 5.04 0.72 13.25
N VAL A 81 5.44 1.85 12.64
CA VAL A 81 4.56 3.02 12.48
C VAL A 81 3.89 3.06 11.11
N SER A 82 4.14 2.08 10.23
CA SER A 82 3.44 2.03 8.96
C SER A 82 1.96 1.77 9.16
N ALA A 83 1.11 2.41 8.35
CA ALA A 83 -0.34 2.16 8.36
C ALA A 83 -0.73 0.70 8.03
N LEU A 84 0.27 -0.12 7.72
CA LEU A 84 0.17 -1.52 7.32
C LEU A 84 0.78 -2.47 8.36
N SER A 85 1.37 -1.94 9.42
CA SER A 85 1.99 -2.70 10.51
C SER A 85 0.95 -3.47 11.34
N GLY A 86 1.41 -4.57 11.96
CA GLY A 86 0.59 -5.37 12.88
C GLY A 86 -0.07 -6.61 12.29
N VAL A 87 0.12 -6.91 11.00
CA VAL A 87 -0.38 -8.14 10.38
C VAL A 87 0.76 -8.80 9.64
N THR A 88 1.35 -9.80 10.30
CA THR A 88 2.29 -10.73 9.69
C THR A 88 1.78 -12.14 9.93
N PRO A 89 1.92 -13.04 8.95
CA PRO A 89 2.56 -12.82 7.64
C PRO A 89 1.69 -12.01 6.67
N VAL A 90 2.34 -11.38 5.69
CA VAL A 90 1.70 -10.88 4.47
C VAL A 90 2.49 -11.40 3.28
N THR A 91 1.80 -11.84 2.25
CA THR A 91 2.39 -12.40 1.02
C THR A 91 2.26 -11.40 -0.11
N LEU A 92 3.37 -11.08 -0.78
CA LEU A 92 3.34 -10.29 -2.01
C LEU A 92 2.62 -11.09 -3.11
N VAL A 93 1.51 -10.55 -3.60
CA VAL A 93 0.70 -11.17 -4.66
C VAL A 93 1.12 -10.63 -6.02
N GLU A 94 1.28 -9.32 -6.10
CA GLU A 94 1.55 -8.64 -7.37
C GLU A 94 2.39 -7.39 -7.12
N ARG A 95 3.32 -7.12 -8.03
CA ARG A 95 4.10 -5.89 -8.05
C ARG A 95 4.32 -5.48 -9.49
N PHE A 96 4.02 -4.23 -9.80
CA PHE A 96 4.18 -3.71 -11.15
C PHE A 96 4.42 -2.20 -11.15
N GLU A 97 5.06 -1.73 -12.23
CA GLU A 97 5.26 -0.32 -12.49
C GLU A 97 4.03 0.24 -13.23
N ALA A 98 3.23 1.05 -12.55
CA ALA A 98 1.99 1.63 -13.08
C ALA A 98 2.26 2.84 -14.01
N ALA A 99 3.41 3.49 -13.83
CA ALA A 99 3.95 4.55 -14.68
C ALA A 99 5.46 4.63 -14.40
N PRO A 100 6.28 5.26 -15.27
CA PRO A 100 7.72 5.39 -15.03
C PRO A 100 8.05 5.89 -13.62
N GLY A 101 8.76 5.09 -12.83
CA GLY A 101 9.14 5.34 -11.45
C GLY A 101 8.03 5.15 -10.41
N ARG A 102 6.81 4.77 -10.80
CA ARG A 102 5.67 4.62 -9.89
C ARG A 102 5.23 3.17 -9.80
N TRP A 103 5.49 2.57 -8.64
CA TRP A 103 5.26 1.17 -8.36
C TRP A 103 4.01 0.95 -7.51
N ILE A 104 3.28 -0.12 -7.81
CA ILE A 104 2.19 -0.62 -6.99
C ILE A 104 2.55 -2.03 -6.53
N SER A 105 2.50 -2.24 -5.22
CA SER A 105 2.71 -3.54 -4.58
C SER A 105 1.46 -3.96 -3.84
N VAL A 106 0.97 -5.17 -4.10
CA VAL A 106 -0.25 -5.73 -3.51
C VAL A 106 0.11 -6.92 -2.64
N TYR A 107 -0.31 -6.88 -1.39
CA TYR A 107 -0.07 -7.91 -0.40
C TYR A 107 -1.38 -8.45 0.14
N ARG A 108 -1.47 -9.76 0.32
CA ARG A 108 -2.55 -10.42 1.05
C ARG A 108 -2.03 -10.88 2.42
N PRO A 109 -2.90 -11.03 3.42
CA PRO A 109 -2.54 -11.73 4.64
C PRO A 109 -2.11 -13.19 4.33
#